data_AF-A0A3C1WUX6-F1
#
_entry.id   AF-A0A3C1WUX6-F1
#
_cell.length_a   1.000
_cell.length_b   1.000
_cell.length_c   1.000
_cell.angle_alpha   90.00
_cell.angle_beta   90.00
_cell.angle_gamma   90.00
#
_symmetry.space_group_name_H-M   'P 1'
#
loop_
_entity.id
_entity.type
_entity.pdbx_description
1 polymer ?
#
loop_
_entity_poly.entity_id
_entity_poly.type
_entity_poly.pdbx_seq_one_letter_code
_entity_poly.pdbx_strand_id
1 'polypeptide(L)'
;MIINNNISAVIANKHLLRTEAGIAASTEKLSSGYKINHAYQNPSGMAISNKMRAQIKALDRATDNASDGISVIQTADGALNEVTSMLQRMRELAVQAANDTNTPQDRAQIQKEEAELRDEIDRVSSSTEFNTMQLLNGDMQTKVYADNVSRLSVSDAVDPGTYSIKITNPAKKQIKNATYPSGSVDEKSAGSFSINGQTVTLTKGMTNAEAFEALKTAAELGDATAERDSSKITITSGIKTDGYDEVLGNAWGSNASITIETDPNDPSSKAAAAYFGFSDVTQTKLDAEITLNSSSTATKKFSSSATASIDGKKVTIKDNNGFEMSFVLDDAIKKDANDSPTSVEGELEIKVTDIGKMAFHV
;
A
#
# COMPACT_ATOMS: atom_id res chain seq x y z
N MET A 1 88.40 -42.68 29.28
CA MET A 1 87.67 -43.30 28.16
C MET A 1 86.50 -44.07 28.77
N ILE A 2 85.26 -43.70 28.45
CA ILE A 2 84.05 -44.30 29.04
C ILE A 2 83.43 -45.17 27.93
N ILE A 3 83.34 -46.49 28.13
CA ILE A 3 82.97 -47.46 27.08
C ILE A 3 81.44 -47.72 27.05
N ASN A 4 80.75 -47.54 28.18
CA ASN A 4 79.33 -47.86 28.31
C ASN A 4 78.37 -46.88 27.62
N ASN A 5 78.76 -45.61 27.45
CA ASN A 5 77.91 -44.57 26.86
C ASN A 5 78.67 -43.84 25.75
N ASN A 6 78.21 -43.98 24.51
CA ASN A 6 78.77 -43.27 23.36
C ASN A 6 77.97 -41.99 23.08
N ILE A 7 78.37 -40.91 23.72
CA ILE A 7 77.69 -39.60 23.61
C ILE A 7 77.73 -39.07 22.18
N SER A 8 78.82 -39.27 21.44
CA SER A 8 78.95 -38.84 20.03
C SER A 8 77.94 -39.53 19.13
N ALA A 9 77.72 -40.84 19.32
CA ALA A 9 76.70 -41.59 18.59
C ALA A 9 75.27 -41.13 18.94
N VAL A 10 74.99 -40.84 20.22
CA VAL A 10 73.69 -40.30 20.67
C VAL A 10 73.42 -38.93 20.05
N ILE A 11 74.42 -38.04 20.01
CA ILE A 11 74.30 -36.73 19.37
C ILE A 11 74.05 -36.87 17.87
N ALA A 12 74.82 -37.73 17.18
CA ALA A 12 74.63 -37.99 15.76
C ALA A 12 73.22 -38.56 15.45
N ASN A 13 72.74 -39.51 16.27
CA ASN A 13 71.39 -40.06 16.14
C ASN A 13 70.30 -39.00 16.38
N LYS A 14 70.47 -38.13 17.39
CA LYS A 14 69.55 -37.00 17.64
C LYS A 14 69.48 -36.02 16.46
N HIS A 15 70.61 -35.75 15.80
CA HIS A 15 70.62 -34.92 14.59
C HIS A 15 69.97 -35.63 13.40
N LEU A 16 70.22 -36.93 13.21
CA LEU A 16 69.59 -37.75 12.17
C LEU A 16 68.05 -37.73 12.31
N LEU A 17 67.53 -37.97 13.52
CA LEU A 17 66.09 -37.95 13.79
C LEU A 17 65.43 -36.60 13.48
N ARG A 18 66.12 -35.48 13.74
CA ARG A 18 65.62 -34.14 13.37
C ARG A 18 65.59 -33.95 11.85
N THR A 19 66.60 -34.45 11.14
CA THR A 19 66.65 -34.39 9.68
C THR A 19 65.57 -35.26 9.05
N GLU A 20 65.37 -36.48 9.55
CA GLU A 20 64.30 -37.38 9.10
C GLU A 20 62.91 -36.74 9.29
N ALA A 21 62.65 -36.13 10.45
CA ALA A 21 61.40 -35.41 10.70
C ALA A 21 61.20 -34.21 9.74
N GLY A 22 62.28 -33.49 9.41
CA GLY A 22 62.25 -32.39 8.44
C GLY A 22 61.97 -32.85 7.00
N ILE A 23 62.56 -33.98 6.60
CA ILE A 23 62.30 -34.61 5.29
C ILE A 23 60.85 -35.09 5.25
N ALA A 24 60.38 -35.80 6.26
CA ALA A 24 59.00 -36.29 6.35
C ALA A 24 57.97 -35.15 6.23
N ALA A 25 58.19 -34.04 6.92
CA ALA A 25 57.32 -32.85 6.83
C ALA A 25 57.37 -32.20 5.44
N SER A 26 58.52 -32.21 4.77
CA SER A 26 58.67 -31.66 3.41
C SER A 26 57.99 -32.57 2.38
N THR A 27 58.13 -33.89 2.51
CA THR A 27 57.43 -34.87 1.66
C THR A 27 55.92 -34.80 1.84
N GLU A 28 55.42 -34.54 3.05
CA GLU A 28 54.00 -34.37 3.32
C GLU A 28 53.42 -33.13 2.62
N LYS A 29 54.13 -32.00 2.67
CA LYS A 29 53.75 -30.77 1.96
C LYS A 29 53.78 -30.96 0.44
N LEU A 30 54.79 -31.66 -0.07
CA LEU A 30 54.88 -31.96 -1.50
C LEU A 30 53.74 -32.88 -1.96
N SER A 31 53.42 -33.92 -1.19
CA SER A 31 52.36 -34.88 -1.51
C SER A 31 50.96 -34.28 -1.43
N SER A 32 50.73 -33.34 -0.52
CA SER A 32 49.42 -32.68 -0.33
C SER A 32 49.23 -31.45 -1.20
N GLY A 33 50.31 -30.86 -1.71
CA GLY A 33 50.28 -29.58 -2.43
C GLY A 33 49.96 -28.37 -1.54
N TYR A 34 49.78 -28.55 -0.22
CA TYR A 34 49.47 -27.48 0.70
C TYR A 34 50.71 -27.08 1.52
N LYS A 35 50.88 -25.76 1.70
CA LYS A 35 51.97 -25.21 2.53
C LYS A 35 51.74 -25.45 4.03
N ILE A 36 50.47 -25.53 4.45
CA ILE A 36 50.03 -25.71 5.85
C ILE A 36 49.07 -26.91 5.88
N ASN A 37 49.54 -28.04 6.41
CA ASN A 37 48.74 -29.27 6.50
C ASN A 37 48.15 -29.48 7.90
N HIS A 38 48.89 -29.05 8.92
CA HIS A 38 48.56 -29.29 10.32
C HIS A 38 48.38 -27.97 11.08
N ALA A 39 47.40 -27.94 11.99
CA ALA A 39 47.09 -26.74 12.78
C ALA A 39 48.23 -26.26 13.69
N TYR A 40 49.12 -27.17 14.13
CA TYR A 40 50.27 -26.81 14.98
C TYR A 40 51.36 -26.03 14.24
N GLN A 41 51.45 -26.13 12.90
CA GLN A 41 52.51 -25.49 12.12
C GLN A 41 52.26 -23.99 11.91
N ASN A 42 51.00 -23.59 11.76
CA ASN A 42 50.57 -22.20 11.69
C ASN A 42 49.07 -22.10 12.03
N PRO A 43 48.71 -21.93 13.31
CA PRO A 43 47.30 -21.94 13.74
C PRO A 43 46.51 -20.76 13.16
N SER A 44 47.11 -19.58 13.07
CA SER A 44 46.45 -18.39 12.49
C SER A 44 46.24 -18.53 10.99
N GLY A 45 47.23 -19.06 10.25
CA GLY A 45 47.12 -19.32 8.82
C GLY A 45 46.09 -20.41 8.50
N MET A 46 46.01 -21.45 9.34
CA MET A 46 44.98 -22.49 9.23
C MET A 46 43.57 -21.96 9.56
N ALA A 47 43.45 -21.08 10.56
CA ALA A 47 42.18 -20.44 10.89
C ALA A 47 41.66 -19.54 9.75
N ILE A 48 42.54 -18.72 9.16
CA ILE A 48 42.18 -17.86 8.01
C ILE A 48 41.84 -18.73 6.79
N SER A 49 42.62 -19.77 6.48
CA SER A 49 42.35 -20.63 5.34
C SER A 49 41.04 -21.41 5.50
N ASN A 50 40.71 -21.85 6.71
CA ASN A 50 39.41 -22.47 7.00
C ASN A 50 38.26 -21.46 6.89
N LYS A 51 38.45 -20.21 7.35
CA LYS A 51 37.46 -19.14 7.15
C LYS A 51 37.22 -18.87 5.66
N MET A 52 38.28 -18.78 4.87
CA MET A 52 38.19 -18.60 3.42
C MET A 52 37.52 -19.80 2.74
N ARG A 53 37.86 -21.04 3.12
CA ARG A 53 37.18 -22.25 2.61
C ARG A 53 35.69 -22.26 2.95
N ALA A 54 35.32 -21.83 4.15
CA ALA A 54 33.92 -21.69 4.55
C ALA A 54 33.21 -20.61 3.73
N GLN A 55 33.86 -19.47 3.50
CA GLN A 55 33.35 -18.40 2.64
C GLN A 55 33.18 -18.85 1.18
N ILE A 56 34.15 -19.59 0.62
CA ILE A 56 34.05 -20.14 -0.75
C ILE A 56 32.84 -21.06 -0.83
N LYS A 57 32.69 -22.02 0.10
CA LYS A 57 31.50 -22.90 0.13
C LYS A 57 30.19 -22.13 0.29
N ALA A 58 30.19 -21.06 1.09
CA ALA A 58 29.02 -20.21 1.25
C ALA A 58 28.69 -19.43 -0.03
N LEU A 59 29.71 -18.94 -0.74
CA LEU A 59 29.56 -18.27 -2.03
C LEU A 59 29.08 -19.24 -3.11
N ASP A 60 29.61 -20.46 -3.17
CA ASP A 60 29.15 -21.49 -4.11
C ASP A 60 27.65 -21.76 -3.90
N ARG A 61 27.20 -21.87 -2.65
CA ARG A 61 25.77 -21.98 -2.33
C ARG A 61 24.97 -20.73 -2.66
N ALA A 62 25.54 -19.54 -2.46
CA ALA A 62 24.88 -18.31 -2.86
C ALA A 62 24.73 -18.21 -4.38
N THR A 63 25.69 -18.74 -5.15
CA THR A 63 25.61 -18.84 -6.60
C THR A 63 24.51 -19.81 -7.03
N ASP A 64 24.43 -21.00 -6.44
CA ASP A 64 23.34 -21.95 -6.68
C ASP A 64 21.97 -21.29 -6.41
N ASN A 65 21.82 -20.63 -5.25
CA ASN A 65 20.59 -19.92 -4.88
C ASN A 65 20.25 -18.77 -5.85
N ALA A 66 21.26 -18.05 -6.35
CA ALA A 66 21.05 -17.00 -7.35
C ALA A 66 20.59 -17.58 -8.69
N SER A 67 21.11 -18.74 -9.10
CA SER A 67 20.63 -19.47 -10.28
C SER A 67 19.17 -19.91 -10.13
N ASP A 68 18.77 -20.40 -8.95
CA ASP A 68 17.35 -20.70 -8.68
C ASP A 68 16.47 -19.44 -8.75
N GLY A 69 16.97 -18.31 -8.22
CA GLY A 69 16.29 -17.01 -8.35
C GLY A 69 16.10 -16.58 -9.81
N ILE A 70 17.08 -16.83 -10.68
CA ILE A 70 16.95 -16.60 -12.13
C ILE A 70 15.87 -17.51 -12.72
N SER A 71 15.81 -18.78 -12.33
CA SER A 71 14.78 -19.71 -12.82
C SER A 71 13.37 -19.30 -12.39
N VAL A 72 13.19 -18.77 -11.19
CA VAL A 72 11.91 -18.18 -10.73
C VAL A 72 11.50 -17.02 -11.62
N ILE A 73 12.42 -16.07 -11.86
CA ILE A 73 12.14 -14.89 -12.68
C ILE A 73 11.82 -15.30 -14.13
N GLN A 74 12.54 -16.25 -14.71
CA GLN A 74 12.27 -16.74 -16.07
C GLN A 74 10.91 -17.43 -16.17
N THR A 75 10.49 -18.16 -15.14
CA THR A 75 9.16 -18.79 -15.10
C THR A 75 8.06 -17.71 -15.05
N ALA A 76 8.24 -16.70 -14.21
CA ALA A 76 7.33 -15.56 -14.13
C ALA A 76 7.28 -14.76 -15.45
N ASP A 77 8.44 -14.50 -16.07
CA ASP A 77 8.54 -13.77 -17.35
C ASP A 77 7.87 -14.54 -18.48
N GLY A 78 8.03 -15.86 -18.54
CA GLY A 78 7.32 -16.73 -19.48
C GLY A 78 5.79 -16.61 -19.34
N ALA A 79 5.29 -16.66 -18.11
CA ALA A 79 3.86 -16.49 -17.84
C ALA A 79 3.35 -15.07 -18.20
N LEU A 80 4.13 -14.03 -17.91
CA LEU A 80 3.77 -12.65 -18.24
C LEU A 80 3.79 -12.37 -19.75
N ASN A 81 4.61 -13.08 -20.53
CA ASN A 81 4.58 -13.01 -21.99
C ASN A 81 3.26 -13.56 -22.56
N GLU A 82 2.71 -14.63 -21.98
CA GLU A 82 1.39 -15.15 -22.35
C GLU A 82 0.28 -14.15 -21.98
N VAL A 83 0.33 -13.58 -20.77
CA VAL A 83 -0.61 -12.51 -20.35
C VAL A 83 -0.54 -11.31 -21.29
N THR A 84 0.67 -10.89 -21.69
CA THR A 84 0.85 -9.77 -22.62
C THR A 84 0.23 -10.07 -23.99
N SER A 85 0.37 -11.29 -24.50
CA SER A 85 -0.23 -11.72 -25.77
C SER A 85 -1.76 -11.72 -25.70
N MET A 86 -2.34 -12.20 -24.60
CA MET A 86 -3.79 -12.15 -24.35
C MET A 86 -4.31 -10.71 -24.24
N LEU A 87 -3.60 -9.82 -23.54
CA LEU A 87 -3.97 -8.40 -23.45
C LEU A 87 -3.90 -7.68 -24.80
N GLN A 88 -2.92 -8.01 -25.65
CA GLN A 88 -2.88 -7.51 -27.02
C GLN A 88 -4.09 -7.99 -27.82
N ARG A 89 -4.48 -9.26 -27.69
CA ARG A 89 -5.71 -9.79 -28.30
C ARG A 89 -6.97 -9.09 -27.79
N MET A 90 -7.10 -8.86 -26.48
CA MET A 90 -8.21 -8.10 -25.90
C MET A 90 -8.28 -6.67 -26.47
N ARG A 91 -7.12 -6.03 -26.70
CA ARG A 91 -7.08 -4.71 -27.33
C ARG A 91 -7.57 -4.76 -28.79
N GLU A 92 -7.18 -5.76 -29.56
CA GLU A 92 -7.70 -5.96 -30.92
C GLU A 92 -9.23 -6.11 -30.92
N LEU A 93 -9.75 -6.93 -30.00
CA LEU A 93 -11.19 -7.15 -29.82
C LEU A 93 -11.93 -5.85 -29.44
N ALA A 94 -11.35 -5.04 -28.56
CA ALA A 94 -11.92 -3.75 -28.18
C ALA A 94 -12.00 -2.78 -29.37
N VAL A 95 -10.93 -2.69 -30.17
CA VAL A 95 -10.93 -1.88 -31.40
C VAL A 95 -11.92 -2.43 -32.42
N GLN A 96 -12.02 -3.76 -32.55
CA GLN A 96 -13.00 -4.40 -33.42
C GLN A 96 -14.42 -4.07 -32.98
N ALA A 97 -14.74 -4.18 -31.68
CA ALA A 97 -16.07 -3.89 -31.13
C ALA A 97 -16.49 -2.42 -31.28
N ALA A 98 -15.53 -1.50 -31.24
CA ALA A 98 -15.74 -0.06 -31.41
C ALA A 98 -16.19 0.34 -32.82
N ASN A 99 -16.07 -0.56 -33.81
CA ASN A 99 -16.56 -0.28 -35.16
C ASN A 99 -18.10 -0.34 -35.19
N ASP A 100 -18.73 0.70 -35.77
CA ASP A 100 -20.18 0.85 -35.85
C ASP A 100 -20.85 -0.09 -36.87
N THR A 101 -20.05 -0.75 -37.71
CA THR A 101 -20.57 -1.75 -38.67
C THR A 101 -20.90 -3.10 -38.05
N ASN A 102 -20.50 -3.36 -36.80
CA ASN A 102 -20.78 -4.63 -36.13
C ASN A 102 -22.22 -4.70 -35.64
N THR A 103 -22.84 -5.87 -35.79
CA THR A 103 -24.16 -6.12 -35.23
C THR A 103 -24.09 -6.33 -33.71
N PRO A 104 -25.21 -6.16 -32.98
CA PRO A 104 -25.27 -6.51 -31.55
C PRO A 104 -24.85 -7.97 -31.26
N GLN A 105 -25.13 -8.89 -32.19
CA GLN A 105 -24.75 -10.28 -32.11
C GLN A 105 -23.22 -10.46 -32.22
N ASP A 106 -22.56 -9.71 -33.11
CA ASP A 106 -21.10 -9.74 -33.24
C ASP A 106 -20.42 -9.19 -31.99
N ARG A 107 -20.93 -8.08 -31.45
CA ARG A 107 -20.45 -7.51 -30.17
C ARG A 107 -20.62 -8.50 -29.01
N ALA A 108 -21.71 -9.26 -28.99
CA ALA A 108 -21.92 -10.29 -27.98
C ALA A 108 -20.94 -11.48 -28.09
N GLN A 109 -20.49 -11.84 -29.29
CA GLN A 109 -19.45 -12.87 -29.46
C GLN A 109 -18.06 -12.34 -29.07
N ILE A 110 -17.74 -11.09 -29.43
CA ILE A 110 -16.50 -10.43 -28.99
C ILE A 110 -16.43 -10.37 -27.46
N GLN A 111 -17.54 -10.04 -26.79
CA GLN A 111 -17.60 -10.02 -25.32
C GLN A 111 -17.35 -11.39 -24.69
N LYS A 112 -17.77 -12.49 -25.34
CA LYS A 112 -17.49 -13.85 -24.87
C LYS A 112 -16.02 -14.19 -24.97
N GLU A 113 -15.39 -13.88 -26.11
CA GLU A 113 -13.95 -14.07 -26.29
C GLU A 113 -13.16 -13.23 -25.27
N GLU A 114 -13.58 -11.98 -25.02
CA GLU A 114 -12.96 -11.16 -23.97
C GLU A 114 -13.11 -11.76 -22.57
N ALA A 115 -14.27 -12.33 -22.24
CA ALA A 115 -14.49 -13.01 -20.97
C ALA A 115 -13.60 -14.26 -20.83
N GLU A 116 -13.48 -15.08 -21.87
CA GLU A 116 -12.60 -16.26 -21.87
C GLU A 116 -11.12 -15.86 -21.70
N LEU A 117 -10.68 -14.76 -22.35
CA LEU A 117 -9.33 -14.24 -22.18
C LEU A 117 -9.08 -13.73 -20.76
N ARG A 118 -10.07 -13.09 -20.13
CA ARG A 118 -9.97 -12.67 -18.72
C ARG A 118 -9.84 -13.87 -17.79
N ASP A 119 -10.69 -14.87 -17.95
CA ASP A 119 -10.63 -16.10 -17.15
C ASP A 119 -9.29 -16.83 -17.31
N GLU A 120 -8.74 -16.84 -18.53
CA GLU A 120 -7.45 -17.45 -18.80
C GLU A 120 -6.28 -16.65 -18.18
N ILE A 121 -6.34 -15.31 -18.18
CA ILE A 121 -5.38 -14.46 -17.45
C ILE A 121 -5.41 -14.77 -15.95
N ASP A 122 -6.60 -14.88 -15.35
CA ASP A 122 -6.76 -15.22 -13.93
C ASP A 122 -6.25 -16.65 -13.62
N ARG A 123 -6.47 -17.59 -14.55
CA ARG A 123 -5.91 -18.95 -14.46
C ARG A 123 -4.39 -18.93 -14.51
N VAL A 124 -3.77 -18.18 -15.44
CA VAL A 124 -2.30 -18.07 -15.52
C VAL A 124 -1.74 -17.42 -14.26
N SER A 125 -2.37 -16.37 -13.74
CA SER A 125 -1.97 -15.74 -12.47
C SER A 125 -2.01 -16.71 -11.27
N SER A 126 -3.06 -17.53 -11.17
CA SER A 126 -3.26 -18.45 -10.04
C SER A 126 -2.50 -19.79 -10.15
N SER A 127 -2.20 -20.25 -11.36
CA SER A 127 -1.52 -21.54 -11.61
C SER A 127 -0.02 -21.44 -11.87
N THR A 128 0.52 -20.23 -12.08
CA THR A 128 1.98 -20.06 -12.25
C THR A 128 2.68 -20.26 -10.90
N GLU A 129 3.39 -21.37 -10.80
CA GLU A 129 4.17 -21.73 -9.61
C GLU A 129 5.60 -22.16 -9.94
N PHE A 130 6.50 -21.93 -8.99
CA PHE A 130 7.84 -22.49 -8.99
C PHE A 130 8.06 -23.20 -7.66
N ASN A 131 8.39 -24.50 -7.71
CA ASN A 131 8.58 -25.31 -6.51
C ASN A 131 7.44 -25.15 -5.48
N THR A 132 6.18 -25.28 -5.93
CA THR A 132 4.94 -25.09 -5.13
C THR A 132 4.67 -23.67 -4.62
N MET A 133 5.51 -22.70 -4.98
CA MET A 133 5.31 -21.29 -4.64
C MET A 133 4.59 -20.58 -5.78
N GLN A 134 3.39 -20.08 -5.52
CA GLN A 134 2.65 -19.24 -6.47
C GLN A 134 3.36 -17.91 -6.66
N LEU A 135 3.57 -17.51 -7.91
CA LEU A 135 4.40 -16.34 -8.24
C LEU A 135 3.58 -15.07 -8.52
N LEU A 136 2.41 -15.22 -9.14
CA LEU A 136 1.66 -14.10 -9.75
C LEU A 136 0.32 -13.80 -9.06
N ASN A 137 0.05 -14.40 -7.92
CA ASN A 137 -1.22 -14.25 -7.17
C ASN A 137 -1.16 -13.17 -6.07
N GLY A 138 -0.02 -12.48 -5.92
CA GLY A 138 0.19 -11.48 -4.88
C GLY A 138 0.58 -12.03 -3.49
N ASP A 139 0.67 -13.35 -3.30
CA ASP A 139 1.07 -13.93 -1.99
C ASP A 139 2.54 -13.66 -1.65
N MET A 140 3.38 -13.42 -2.65
CA MET A 140 4.79 -13.06 -2.47
C MET A 140 4.99 -11.59 -2.08
N GLN A 141 3.94 -10.78 -2.04
CA GLN A 141 4.05 -9.39 -1.59
C GLN A 141 4.26 -9.32 -0.07
N THR A 142 5.01 -8.30 0.34
CA THR A 142 5.14 -7.91 1.75
C THR A 142 3.75 -7.70 2.37
N LYS A 143 3.41 -8.54 3.35
CA LYS A 143 2.12 -8.44 4.05
C LYS A 143 2.22 -7.37 5.11
N VAL A 144 1.23 -6.48 5.10
CA VAL A 144 1.12 -5.39 6.08
C VAL A 144 -0.21 -5.53 6.79
N TYR A 145 -0.14 -5.64 8.11
CA TYR A 145 -1.29 -5.73 8.99
C TYR A 145 -1.37 -4.46 9.82
N ALA A 146 -2.53 -3.83 9.83
CA ALA A 146 -2.81 -2.67 10.66
C ALA A 146 -4.28 -2.77 11.10
N ASP A 147 -4.54 -2.52 12.37
CA ASP A 147 -5.91 -2.52 12.89
C ASP A 147 -6.65 -1.27 12.39
N ASN A 148 -7.87 -1.48 11.87
CA ASN A 148 -8.76 -0.42 11.37
C ASN A 148 -8.18 0.43 10.24
N VAL A 149 -7.35 -0.18 9.41
CA VAL A 149 -6.75 0.45 8.25
C VAL A 149 -6.77 -0.52 7.09
N SER A 150 -7.24 -0.06 5.94
CA SER A 150 -7.24 -0.80 4.69
C SER A 150 -5.95 -0.49 3.92
N ARG A 151 -5.09 -1.50 3.72
CA ARG A 151 -3.86 -1.36 2.93
C ARG A 151 -4.21 -1.08 1.48
N LEU A 152 -3.66 -0.01 0.91
CA LEU A 152 -3.80 0.27 -0.52
C LEU A 152 -2.58 -0.23 -1.30
N SER A 153 -1.37 0.20 -0.91
CA SER A 153 -0.12 -0.23 -1.58
C SER A 153 1.07 -0.06 -0.64
N VAL A 154 2.07 -0.93 -0.80
CA VAL A 154 3.31 -0.96 -0.03
C VAL A 154 4.43 -1.31 -1.00
N SER A 155 5.50 -0.53 -1.01
CA SER A 155 6.66 -0.79 -1.88
C SER A 155 7.63 -1.81 -1.26
N ASP A 156 8.48 -2.41 -2.10
CA ASP A 156 9.50 -3.37 -1.68
C ASP A 156 10.60 -2.73 -0.81
N ALA A 157 10.72 -1.40 -0.81
CA ALA A 157 11.64 -0.66 0.04
C ALA A 157 11.17 -0.54 1.50
N VAL A 158 9.97 -1.05 1.82
CA VAL A 158 9.45 -1.08 3.18
C VAL A 158 10.04 -2.29 3.92
N ASP A 159 10.98 -2.00 4.81
CA ASP A 159 11.58 -3.02 5.67
C ASP A 159 10.53 -3.72 6.57
N PRO A 160 10.69 -5.02 6.85
CA PRO A 160 9.92 -5.71 7.88
C PRO A 160 10.12 -5.08 9.26
N GLY A 161 9.01 -4.89 9.98
CA GLY A 161 9.01 -4.26 11.30
C GLY A 161 7.67 -3.61 11.63
N THR A 162 7.58 -3.00 12.80
CA THR A 162 6.40 -2.25 13.22
C THR A 162 6.68 -0.76 13.05
N TYR A 163 5.89 -0.09 12.23
CA TYR A 163 5.89 1.36 12.05
C TYR A 163 4.74 1.97 12.88
N SER A 164 4.90 3.23 13.30
CA SER A 164 3.86 3.93 14.06
C SER A 164 3.50 5.28 13.46
N ILE A 165 2.20 5.56 13.45
CA ILE A 165 1.62 6.82 13.00
C ILE A 165 0.63 7.26 14.06
N LYS A 166 0.60 8.54 14.40
CA LYS A 166 -0.47 9.11 15.21
C LYS A 166 -1.40 9.91 14.33
N ILE A 167 -2.69 9.64 14.44
CA ILE A 167 -3.71 10.47 13.83
C ILE A 167 -4.05 11.56 14.85
N THR A 168 -3.77 12.81 14.47
CA THR A 168 -3.97 14.00 15.30
C THR A 168 -5.36 14.57 15.08
N ASN A 169 -5.86 14.53 13.83
CA ASN A 169 -7.23 14.89 13.49
C ASN A 169 -7.80 13.89 12.48
N PRO A 170 -9.02 13.34 12.69
CA PRO A 170 -9.71 12.57 11.65
C PRO A 170 -10.14 13.43 10.46
N ALA A 171 -10.18 12.81 9.28
CA ALA A 171 -10.90 13.35 8.15
C ALA A 171 -12.41 13.40 8.46
N LYS A 172 -13.07 14.50 8.12
CA LYS A 172 -14.54 14.65 8.30
C LYS A 172 -15.20 14.96 6.97
N LYS A 173 -16.43 14.46 6.78
CA LYS A 173 -17.33 14.98 5.73
C LYS A 173 -17.76 16.40 6.13
N GLN A 174 -17.95 17.26 5.13
CA GLN A 174 -18.52 18.57 5.38
C GLN A 174 -20.03 18.43 5.57
N ILE A 175 -20.53 18.97 6.67
CA ILE A 175 -21.95 19.01 6.98
C ILE A 175 -22.38 20.46 7.07
N LYS A 176 -23.36 20.86 6.26
CA LYS A 176 -24.02 22.16 6.37
C LYS A 176 -25.47 21.95 6.80
N ASN A 177 -25.79 22.49 7.95
CA ASN A 177 -27.16 22.49 8.46
C ASN A 177 -27.93 23.66 7.84
N ALA A 178 -29.14 23.38 7.39
CA ALA A 178 -30.16 24.34 6.97
C ALA A 178 -31.41 24.17 7.84
N THR A 179 -32.27 25.17 7.80
CA THR A 179 -33.58 25.14 8.44
C THR A 179 -34.59 24.58 7.45
N TYR A 180 -35.48 23.68 7.90
CA TYR A 180 -36.64 23.29 7.10
C TYR A 180 -37.74 24.36 7.28
N PRO A 181 -38.07 25.15 6.25
CA PRO A 181 -38.95 26.30 6.41
C PRO A 181 -40.41 25.90 6.67
N SER A 182 -41.05 26.64 7.58
CA SER A 182 -42.48 26.52 7.90
C SER A 182 -43.29 27.51 7.07
N GLY A 183 -43.67 27.13 5.85
CA GLY A 183 -44.47 27.97 4.94
C GLY A 183 -44.17 27.67 3.47
N SER A 184 -44.98 28.20 2.55
CA SER A 184 -44.67 28.22 1.12
C SER A 184 -43.68 29.34 0.80
N VAL A 185 -42.96 29.23 -0.33
CA VAL A 185 -42.07 30.28 -0.84
C VAL A 185 -42.87 31.56 -1.11
N ASP A 186 -42.53 32.64 -0.42
CA ASP A 186 -43.15 33.96 -0.59
C ASP A 186 -42.50 34.75 -1.75
N GLU A 187 -43.08 35.89 -2.13
CA GLU A 187 -42.55 36.73 -3.23
C GLU A 187 -41.14 37.25 -2.96
N LYS A 188 -40.76 37.37 -1.68
CA LYS A 188 -39.45 37.89 -1.29
C LYS A 188 -38.37 36.82 -1.34
N SER A 189 -38.73 35.55 -1.14
CA SER A 189 -37.81 34.40 -1.15
C SER A 189 -37.76 33.68 -2.50
N ALA A 190 -38.55 34.12 -3.49
CA ALA A 190 -38.47 33.63 -4.86
C ALA A 190 -37.17 34.14 -5.51
N GLY A 191 -36.34 33.24 -5.99
CA GLY A 191 -35.01 33.54 -6.52
C GLY A 191 -34.18 32.28 -6.71
N SER A 192 -32.92 32.43 -7.09
CA SER A 192 -32.01 31.30 -7.30
C SER A 192 -30.70 31.47 -6.55
N PHE A 193 -30.19 30.38 -5.98
CA PHE A 193 -28.85 30.30 -5.40
C PHE A 193 -28.17 29.03 -5.91
N SER A 194 -26.87 28.87 -5.70
CA SER A 194 -26.16 27.66 -6.12
C SER A 194 -25.62 26.85 -4.93
N ILE A 195 -25.59 25.53 -5.10
CA ILE A 195 -24.88 24.58 -4.24
C ILE A 195 -23.86 23.88 -5.11
N ASN A 196 -22.57 24.00 -4.79
CA ASN A 196 -21.46 23.41 -5.55
C ASN A 196 -21.57 23.68 -7.07
N GLY A 197 -21.96 24.91 -7.43
CA GLY A 197 -22.14 25.35 -8.82
C GLY A 197 -23.47 24.96 -9.47
N GLN A 198 -24.32 24.16 -8.81
CA GLN A 198 -25.65 23.78 -9.30
C GLN A 198 -26.74 24.70 -8.79
N THR A 199 -27.60 25.17 -9.68
CA THR A 199 -28.64 26.17 -9.36
C THR A 199 -29.86 25.54 -8.70
N VAL A 200 -30.21 26.03 -7.51
CA VAL A 200 -31.50 25.83 -6.86
C VAL A 200 -32.41 27.00 -7.24
N THR A 201 -33.51 26.72 -7.93
CA THR A 201 -34.48 27.74 -8.33
C THR A 201 -35.74 27.61 -7.47
N LEU A 202 -36.11 28.69 -6.77
CA LEU A 202 -37.34 28.79 -5.98
C LEU A 202 -38.31 29.74 -6.68
N THR A 203 -39.54 29.28 -6.92
CA THR A 203 -40.62 30.09 -7.49
C THR A 203 -41.71 30.38 -6.46
N LYS A 204 -42.36 31.53 -6.59
CA LYS A 204 -43.45 31.95 -5.70
C LYS A 204 -44.56 30.89 -5.69
N GLY A 205 -44.99 30.51 -4.48
CA GLY A 205 -46.10 29.57 -4.30
C GLY A 205 -45.69 28.10 -4.30
N MET A 206 -44.40 27.78 -4.47
CA MET A 206 -43.90 26.43 -4.19
C MET A 206 -44.14 26.07 -2.73
N THR A 207 -44.58 24.83 -2.49
CA THR A 207 -44.64 24.25 -1.16
C THR A 207 -43.22 24.06 -0.61
N ASN A 208 -43.07 24.01 0.71
CA ASN A 208 -41.79 23.66 1.34
C ASN A 208 -41.27 22.26 0.94
N ALA A 209 -42.16 21.35 0.54
CA ALA A 209 -41.77 20.05 -0.03
C ALA A 209 -41.13 20.21 -1.42
N GLU A 210 -41.75 20.97 -2.32
CA GLU A 210 -41.20 21.22 -3.67
C GLU A 210 -39.90 22.02 -3.62
N ALA A 211 -39.81 23.00 -2.73
CA ALA A 211 -38.58 23.76 -2.50
C ALA A 211 -37.44 22.84 -2.00
N PHE A 212 -37.75 21.89 -1.11
CA PHE A 212 -36.77 20.90 -0.65
C PHE A 212 -36.36 19.91 -1.75
N GLU A 213 -37.27 19.47 -2.61
CA GLU A 213 -36.90 18.62 -3.75
C GLU A 213 -35.98 19.36 -4.75
N ALA A 214 -36.19 20.66 -4.96
CA ALA A 214 -35.28 21.49 -5.76
C ALA A 214 -33.89 21.59 -5.11
N LEU A 215 -33.84 21.80 -3.78
CA LEU A 215 -32.59 21.80 -3.00
C LEU A 215 -31.88 20.44 -3.09
N LYS A 216 -32.63 19.36 -2.91
CA LYS A 216 -32.11 17.98 -2.92
C LYS A 216 -31.56 17.62 -4.30
N THR A 217 -32.29 17.96 -5.36
CA THR A 217 -31.85 17.71 -6.74
C THR A 217 -30.55 18.47 -7.05
N ALA A 218 -30.46 19.76 -6.68
CA ALA A 218 -29.25 20.53 -6.90
C ALA A 218 -28.07 20.04 -6.04
N ALA A 219 -28.33 19.62 -4.80
CA ALA A 219 -27.32 19.00 -3.95
C ALA A 219 -26.80 17.70 -4.58
N GLU A 220 -27.70 16.81 -5.04
CA GLU A 220 -27.34 15.53 -5.66
C GLU A 220 -26.57 15.73 -6.98
N LEU A 221 -26.93 16.74 -7.79
CA LEU A 221 -26.14 17.11 -8.97
C LEU A 221 -24.82 17.81 -8.64
N GLY A 222 -24.71 18.39 -7.45
CA GLY A 222 -23.56 19.16 -6.94
C GLY A 222 -22.70 18.34 -5.99
N ASP A 223 -22.69 17.04 -6.13
CA ASP A 223 -21.93 16.10 -5.31
C ASP A 223 -22.20 16.12 -3.79
N ALA A 224 -23.44 16.37 -3.39
CA ALA A 224 -23.88 16.39 -1.98
C ALA A 224 -25.22 15.68 -1.77
N THR A 225 -25.48 15.22 -0.56
CA THR A 225 -26.77 14.63 -0.16
C THR A 225 -27.50 15.59 0.76
N ALA A 226 -28.80 15.79 0.54
CA ALA A 226 -29.64 16.60 1.42
C ALA A 226 -30.71 15.73 2.07
N GLU A 227 -30.64 15.58 3.39
CA GLU A 227 -31.62 14.86 4.19
C GLU A 227 -32.43 15.82 5.05
N ARG A 228 -33.71 15.53 5.27
CA ARG A 228 -34.56 16.33 6.15
C ARG A 228 -34.96 15.56 7.40
N ASP A 229 -34.99 16.27 8.51
CA ASP A 229 -35.71 15.91 9.72
C ASP A 229 -36.87 16.91 9.93
N SER A 230 -37.70 16.68 10.92
CA SER A 230 -38.90 17.46 11.30
C SER A 230 -38.72 18.99 11.29
N SER A 231 -37.51 19.51 11.51
CA SER A 231 -37.23 20.95 11.54
C SER A 231 -35.91 21.38 10.87
N LYS A 232 -35.10 20.43 10.37
CA LYS A 232 -33.73 20.69 9.90
C LYS A 232 -33.47 19.98 8.59
N ILE A 233 -32.63 20.60 7.77
CA ILE A 233 -32.04 19.96 6.59
C ILE A 233 -30.56 19.79 6.87
N THR A 234 -30.04 18.60 6.61
CA THR A 234 -28.61 18.30 6.71
C THR A 234 -28.09 18.06 5.31
N ILE A 235 -27.21 18.94 4.83
CA ILE A 235 -26.47 18.73 3.58
C ILE A 235 -25.13 18.13 3.95
N THR A 236 -24.80 16.96 3.39
CA THR A 236 -23.54 16.27 3.59
C THR A 236 -22.81 16.13 2.26
N SER A 237 -21.53 16.54 2.20
CA SER A 237 -20.72 16.39 0.99
C SER A 237 -20.45 14.93 0.65
N GLY A 238 -20.30 14.67 -0.65
CA GLY A 238 -20.09 13.37 -1.24
C GLY A 238 -21.39 12.75 -1.76
N ILE A 239 -21.39 12.34 -3.03
CA ILE A 239 -22.38 11.40 -3.57
C ILE A 239 -22.02 9.98 -3.11
N LYS A 240 -23.03 9.15 -2.89
CA LYS A 240 -22.91 7.69 -2.99
C LYS A 240 -22.71 7.27 -4.47
N THR A 241 -21.64 7.71 -5.13
CA THR A 241 -21.32 7.22 -6.49
C THR A 241 -20.10 6.34 -6.41
N ASP A 242 -20.32 5.12 -6.90
CA ASP A 242 -19.38 4.03 -7.11
C ASP A 242 -18.51 3.71 -5.89
N GLY A 243 -18.75 2.55 -5.27
CA GLY A 243 -18.10 2.11 -4.02
C GLY A 243 -16.57 2.15 -4.02
N TYR A 244 -15.91 2.45 -5.14
CA TYR A 244 -14.49 2.74 -5.24
C TYR A 244 -14.05 4.04 -4.52
N ASP A 245 -14.77 5.16 -4.66
CA ASP A 245 -14.33 6.45 -4.08
C ASP A 245 -14.60 6.55 -2.57
N GLU A 246 -15.63 5.84 -2.09
CA GLU A 246 -15.88 5.66 -0.66
C GLU A 246 -14.81 4.77 -0.01
N VAL A 247 -14.34 3.73 -0.72
CA VAL A 247 -13.25 2.84 -0.30
C VAL A 247 -11.90 3.54 -0.32
N LEU A 248 -11.66 4.48 -1.22
CA LEU A 248 -10.42 5.27 -1.26
C LEU A 248 -10.43 6.48 -0.32
N GLY A 249 -11.58 6.86 0.22
CA GLY A 249 -11.69 7.98 1.17
C GLY A 249 -11.68 9.36 0.53
N ASN A 250 -11.81 9.45 -0.81
CA ASN A 250 -11.81 10.70 -1.58
C ASN A 250 -13.05 11.55 -1.30
N ALA A 251 -14.14 10.95 -0.79
CA ALA A 251 -15.37 11.63 -0.37
C ALA A 251 -15.26 12.33 1.01
N TRP A 252 -14.05 12.49 1.55
CA TRP A 252 -13.78 13.04 2.88
C TRP A 252 -12.72 14.14 2.81
N GLY A 253 -12.69 15.04 3.80
CA GLY A 253 -11.65 16.07 3.89
C GLY A 253 -11.79 17.20 2.87
N SER A 254 -10.68 17.65 2.30
CA SER A 254 -10.59 18.82 1.41
C SER A 254 -11.35 18.66 0.09
N ASN A 255 -11.50 17.42 -0.40
CA ASN A 255 -12.31 17.13 -1.59
C ASN A 255 -13.82 17.17 -1.30
N ALA A 256 -14.20 17.04 -0.02
CA ALA A 256 -15.59 16.98 0.41
C ALA A 256 -16.12 18.40 0.70
N SER A 257 -16.24 19.25 -0.33
CA SER A 257 -16.70 20.64 -0.17
C SER A 257 -18.22 20.80 -0.31
N ILE A 258 -18.79 21.71 0.50
CA ILE A 258 -20.13 22.29 0.26
C ILE A 258 -19.93 23.80 0.16
N THR A 259 -20.20 24.35 -1.01
CA THR A 259 -20.17 25.78 -1.29
C THR A 259 -21.58 26.21 -1.63
N ILE A 260 -22.10 27.18 -0.88
CA ILE A 260 -23.39 27.79 -1.17
C ILE A 260 -23.10 29.21 -1.58
N GLU A 261 -23.45 29.54 -2.82
CA GLU A 261 -23.21 30.88 -3.38
C GLU A 261 -24.53 31.55 -3.71
N THR A 262 -24.58 32.84 -3.40
CA THR A 262 -25.67 33.73 -3.80
C THR A 262 -25.09 34.82 -4.68
N ASP A 263 -25.83 35.27 -5.68
CA ASP A 263 -25.41 36.42 -6.48
C ASP A 263 -25.36 37.67 -5.57
N PRO A 264 -24.19 38.30 -5.40
CA PRO A 264 -24.04 39.47 -4.54
C PRO A 264 -24.88 40.67 -5.01
N ASN A 265 -25.22 40.73 -6.30
CA ASN A 265 -25.94 41.82 -6.96
C ASN A 265 -27.45 41.57 -7.07
N ASP A 266 -27.94 40.35 -6.81
CA ASP A 266 -29.37 40.02 -6.79
C ASP A 266 -29.89 39.79 -5.36
N PRO A 267 -30.67 40.71 -4.78
CA PRO A 267 -31.30 40.54 -3.47
C PRO A 267 -32.19 39.30 -3.37
N SER A 268 -32.77 38.86 -4.49
CA SER A 268 -33.64 37.68 -4.58
C SER A 268 -32.85 36.39 -4.39
N SER A 269 -31.60 36.35 -4.84
CA SER A 269 -30.67 35.23 -4.63
C SER A 269 -30.33 35.04 -3.14
N LYS A 270 -30.07 36.14 -2.43
CA LYS A 270 -29.82 36.11 -0.97
C LYS A 270 -31.06 35.71 -0.17
N ALA A 271 -32.23 36.18 -0.58
CA ALA A 271 -33.48 35.82 0.07
C ALA A 271 -33.86 34.35 -0.16
N ALA A 272 -33.58 33.79 -1.34
CA ALA A 272 -33.77 32.37 -1.63
C ALA A 272 -32.86 31.46 -0.79
N ALA A 273 -31.60 31.85 -0.57
CA ALA A 273 -30.72 31.12 0.35
C ALA A 273 -31.14 31.29 1.83
N ALA A 274 -31.60 32.48 2.20
CA ALA A 274 -32.10 32.76 3.55
C ALA A 274 -33.40 32.00 3.89
N TYR A 275 -34.20 31.62 2.89
CA TYR A 275 -35.37 30.75 3.06
C TYR A 275 -35.01 29.40 3.72
N PHE A 276 -33.83 28.85 3.40
CA PHE A 276 -33.28 27.66 4.03
C PHE A 276 -32.36 27.98 5.22
N GLY A 277 -32.25 29.24 5.62
CA GLY A 277 -31.40 29.68 6.73
C GLY A 277 -29.90 29.68 6.42
N PHE A 278 -29.50 29.76 5.15
CA PHE A 278 -28.09 29.91 4.80
C PHE A 278 -27.62 31.36 4.97
N SER A 279 -26.54 31.54 5.72
CA SER A 279 -25.74 32.77 5.78
C SER A 279 -24.31 32.41 5.38
N ASP A 280 -23.79 33.04 4.33
CA ASP A 280 -22.47 32.93 3.67
C ASP A 280 -21.52 31.79 4.14
N VAL A 281 -21.06 30.96 3.19
CA VAL A 281 -20.22 29.78 3.49
C VAL A 281 -18.75 30.04 3.18
N THR A 282 -17.87 29.75 4.14
CA THR A 282 -16.42 29.62 3.95
C THR A 282 -16.00 28.17 4.17
N GLN A 283 -15.29 27.58 3.22
CA GLN A 283 -14.75 26.23 3.33
C GLN A 283 -13.62 26.19 4.38
N THR A 284 -13.59 25.13 5.20
CA THR A 284 -12.42 24.81 6.04
C THR A 284 -11.90 23.44 5.65
N LYS A 285 -10.58 23.34 5.55
CA LYS A 285 -9.85 22.11 5.22
C LYS A 285 -10.03 21.10 6.37
N LEU A 286 -10.69 19.97 6.10
CA LEU A 286 -11.07 18.94 7.08
C LEU A 286 -10.36 17.59 6.82
N ASP A 287 -9.20 17.62 6.15
CA ASP A 287 -8.38 16.43 5.91
C ASP A 287 -7.93 15.79 7.24
N ALA A 288 -7.62 14.49 7.19
CA ALA A 288 -6.93 13.88 8.32
C ALA A 288 -5.56 14.57 8.52
N GLU A 289 -5.12 14.68 9.77
CA GLU A 289 -3.77 15.11 10.10
C GLU A 289 -3.06 13.97 10.81
N ILE A 290 -1.84 13.66 10.36
CA ILE A 290 -1.03 12.61 10.97
C ILE A 290 0.33 13.13 11.38
N THR A 291 0.93 12.47 12.36
CA THR A 291 2.32 12.63 12.75
C THR A 291 3.03 11.28 12.65
N LEU A 292 4.16 11.24 11.96
CA LEU A 292 4.98 10.03 11.81
C LEU A 292 5.82 9.77 13.07
N ASN A 293 6.17 8.51 13.31
CA ASN A 293 7.08 8.10 14.40
C ASN A 293 6.60 8.49 15.80
N SER A 294 5.31 8.34 16.06
CA SER A 294 4.69 8.78 17.30
C SER A 294 4.91 7.84 18.48
N SER A 295 5.04 6.53 18.23
CA SER A 295 5.17 5.54 19.30
C SER A 295 6.62 5.12 19.56
N SER A 296 6.92 4.92 20.85
CA SER A 296 8.18 4.34 21.33
C SER A 296 8.24 2.81 21.23
N THR A 297 7.12 2.13 20.94
CA THR A 297 7.04 0.66 20.77
C THR A 297 7.35 0.21 19.34
N ALA A 298 7.40 1.12 18.37
CA ALA A 298 7.71 0.82 16.98
C ALA A 298 9.16 0.34 16.82
N THR A 299 9.34 -0.82 16.16
CA THR A 299 10.66 -1.41 15.91
C THR A 299 11.37 -0.76 14.72
N LYS A 300 10.63 -0.06 13.85
CA LYS A 300 11.13 0.72 12.72
C LYS A 300 10.62 2.16 12.80
N LYS A 301 11.41 3.08 12.25
CA LYS A 301 11.05 4.49 12.13
C LYS A 301 11.06 4.89 10.66
N PHE A 302 10.09 5.71 10.27
CA PHE A 302 10.17 6.49 9.04
C PHE A 302 11.39 7.41 9.13
N SER A 303 12.10 7.60 8.03
CA SER A 303 13.26 8.50 8.00
C SER A 303 12.83 9.95 8.24
N SER A 304 13.80 10.84 8.48
CA SER A 304 13.54 12.28 8.58
C SER A 304 13.14 12.92 7.24
N SER A 305 13.38 12.26 6.11
CA SER A 305 12.97 12.72 4.77
C SER A 305 11.62 12.16 4.35
N ALA A 306 11.02 11.26 5.14
CA ALA A 306 9.69 10.74 4.86
C ALA A 306 8.65 11.86 4.96
N THR A 307 7.79 11.94 3.94
CA THR A 307 6.69 12.89 3.84
C THR A 307 5.38 12.14 3.81
N ALA A 308 4.39 12.62 4.57
CA ALA A 308 3.03 12.12 4.52
C ALA A 308 2.18 13.07 3.67
N SER A 309 1.59 12.55 2.61
CA SER A 309 0.54 13.19 1.84
C SER A 309 -0.80 12.61 2.27
N ILE A 310 -1.77 13.47 2.55
CA ILE A 310 -3.09 13.07 3.01
C ILE A 310 -4.13 13.66 2.08
N ASP A 311 -5.06 12.83 1.66
CA ASP A 311 -6.18 13.19 0.80
C ASP A 311 -7.45 12.53 1.37
N GLY A 312 -8.26 13.31 2.09
CA GLY A 312 -9.36 12.76 2.89
C GLY A 312 -8.87 11.72 3.90
N LYS A 313 -9.32 10.46 3.77
CA LYS A 313 -8.87 9.33 4.61
C LYS A 313 -7.66 8.58 4.05
N LYS A 314 -7.26 8.85 2.81
CA LYS A 314 -6.10 8.22 2.19
C LYS A 314 -4.85 8.87 2.72
N VAL A 315 -3.99 8.05 3.30
CA VAL A 315 -2.67 8.47 3.74
C VAL A 315 -1.65 7.78 2.86
N THR A 316 -0.72 8.56 2.30
CA THR A 316 0.39 8.06 1.51
C THR A 316 1.69 8.62 2.09
N ILE A 317 2.56 7.73 2.55
CA ILE A 317 3.88 8.07 3.09
C ILE A 317 4.90 7.72 2.03
N LYS A 318 5.73 8.69 1.65
CA LYS A 318 6.80 8.54 0.67
C LYS A 318 8.14 8.99 1.24
N ASP A 319 9.21 8.35 0.83
CA ASP A 319 10.59 8.75 1.12
C ASP A 319 11.46 8.69 -0.14
N ASN A 320 12.61 9.36 -0.10
CA ASN A 320 13.56 9.46 -1.22
C ASN A 320 14.23 8.13 -1.58
N ASN A 321 14.14 7.13 -0.72
CA ASN A 321 14.72 5.80 -0.92
C ASN A 321 13.77 4.82 -1.64
N GLY A 322 12.66 5.32 -2.22
CA GLY A 322 11.63 4.49 -2.84
C GLY A 322 10.66 3.86 -1.84
N PHE A 323 10.73 4.23 -0.57
CA PHE A 323 9.72 3.86 0.43
C PHE A 323 8.39 4.50 0.04
N GLU A 324 7.37 3.68 -0.15
CA GLU A 324 6.00 4.13 -0.35
C GLU A 324 5.05 3.20 0.41
N MET A 325 4.23 3.79 1.27
CA MET A 325 3.21 3.08 2.01
C MET A 325 1.92 3.90 1.96
N SER A 326 0.88 3.31 1.39
CA SER A 326 -0.43 3.94 1.27
C SER A 326 -1.52 3.08 1.87
N PHE A 327 -2.43 3.76 2.57
CA PHE A 327 -3.52 3.12 3.28
C PHE A 327 -4.70 4.05 3.40
N VAL A 328 -5.87 3.47 3.59
CA VAL A 328 -7.12 4.19 3.85
C VAL A 328 -7.52 3.93 5.30
N LEU A 329 -7.75 5.01 6.04
CA LEU A 329 -8.23 4.95 7.41
C LEU A 329 -9.70 4.48 7.44
N ASP A 330 -10.00 3.45 8.22
CA ASP A 330 -11.38 2.96 8.37
C ASP A 330 -12.20 3.87 9.32
N ASP A 331 -13.54 3.85 9.16
CA ASP A 331 -14.49 4.56 10.01
C ASP A 331 -14.62 3.95 11.41
N ALA A 332 -14.36 2.65 11.53
CA ALA A 332 -14.64 1.89 12.73
C ALA A 332 -13.49 1.95 13.74
N ILE A 333 -13.35 3.03 14.53
CA ILE A 333 -12.36 3.06 15.63
C ILE A 333 -12.90 3.69 16.91
N LYS A 334 -13.06 2.81 17.91
CA LYS A 334 -13.46 2.97 19.33
C LYS A 334 -14.89 3.46 19.60
N LYS A 335 -15.74 2.49 19.97
CA LYS A 335 -16.94 2.73 20.80
C LYS A 335 -16.47 3.00 22.23
N ASP A 336 -16.89 4.10 22.84
CA ASP A 336 -16.84 4.24 24.29
C ASP A 336 -17.89 3.30 24.95
N ALA A 337 -17.97 3.30 26.28
CA ALA A 337 -18.97 2.50 27.00
C ALA A 337 -20.43 2.82 26.67
N ASN A 338 -20.70 3.87 25.87
CA ASN A 338 -22.02 4.36 25.47
C ASN A 338 -22.27 4.30 23.94
N ASP A 339 -21.45 3.58 23.18
CA ASP A 339 -21.62 3.39 21.73
C ASP A 339 -21.68 4.69 20.91
N SER A 340 -21.02 5.76 21.38
CA SER A 340 -20.90 7.03 20.66
C SER A 340 -19.54 7.15 19.95
N PRO A 341 -19.47 7.58 18.67
CA PRO A 341 -18.22 7.71 17.93
C PRO A 341 -17.43 8.93 18.42
N THR A 342 -16.45 8.72 19.29
CA THR A 342 -15.51 9.77 19.72
C THR A 342 -14.19 9.65 18.95
N SER A 343 -14.01 10.56 17.97
CA SER A 343 -12.76 11.03 17.36
C SER A 343 -11.53 10.12 17.31
N VAL A 344 -10.99 9.99 16.09
CA VAL A 344 -9.71 9.36 15.73
C VAL A 344 -8.51 10.12 16.33
N GLU A 345 -8.33 10.03 17.63
CA GLU A 345 -7.09 10.40 18.31
C GLU A 345 -6.44 9.10 18.81
N GLY A 346 -5.34 8.69 18.19
CA GLY A 346 -4.68 7.43 18.56
C GLY A 346 -3.43 7.11 17.79
N GLU A 347 -2.56 6.33 18.42
CA GLU A 347 -1.42 5.69 17.76
C GLU A 347 -1.89 4.44 17.02
N LEU A 348 -1.52 4.35 15.75
CA LEU A 348 -1.70 3.22 14.87
C LEU A 348 -0.36 2.50 14.73
N GLU A 349 -0.35 1.20 14.99
CA GLU A 349 0.78 0.32 14.71
C GLU A 349 0.55 -0.42 13.39
N ILE A 350 1.50 -0.28 12.47
CA ILE A 350 1.51 -0.94 11.17
C ILE A 350 2.58 -2.02 11.21
N LYS A 351 2.17 -3.28 11.22
CA LYS A 351 3.05 -4.45 11.25
C LYS A 351 3.34 -4.92 9.83
N VAL A 352 4.57 -4.70 9.38
CA VAL A 352 5.09 -5.17 8.10
C VAL A 352 5.82 -6.49 8.35
N THR A 353 5.38 -7.56 7.69
CA THR A 353 6.00 -8.88 7.79
C THR A 353 6.60 -9.28 6.45
N ASP A 354 7.85 -9.73 6.48
CA ASP A 354 8.54 -10.37 5.33
C ASP A 354 8.08 -11.81 5.07
N ILE A 355 7.14 -12.29 5.87
CA ILE A 355 6.77 -13.71 5.89
C ILE A 355 5.79 -13.95 4.73
N GLY A 356 6.34 -14.11 3.53
CA GLY A 356 5.71 -14.97 2.52
C GLY A 356 5.47 -16.36 3.11
N LYS A 357 4.50 -17.12 2.59
CA LYS A 357 4.15 -18.46 3.11
C LYS A 357 5.41 -19.31 3.33
N MET A 358 5.83 -19.48 4.58
CA MET A 358 6.89 -20.45 4.94
C MET A 358 6.29 -21.85 4.84
N ALA A 359 6.43 -22.49 3.69
CA ALA A 359 6.32 -23.94 3.62
C ALA A 359 7.65 -24.54 4.13
N PHE A 360 7.72 -24.78 5.45
CA PHE A 360 8.73 -25.68 5.99
C PHE A 360 8.43 -27.08 5.45
N HIS A 361 9.19 -27.51 4.44
CA HIS A 361 9.29 -28.91 4.09
C HIS A 361 10.28 -29.55 5.08
N VAL A 362 9.73 -30.31 6.04
CA VAL A 362 10.48 -31.28 6.85
C VAL A 362 10.76 -32.52 6.02
#